data_AF-A0A8W8I2R1-F1
#
_entry.id   AF-A0A8W8I2R1-F1
#
_cell.length_a   1.000
_cell.length_b   1.000
_cell.length_c   1.000
_cell.angle_alpha   90.00
_cell.angle_beta   90.00
_cell.angle_gamma   90.00
#
_symmetry.space_group_name_H-M   'P 1'
#
loop_
_entity.id
_entity.type
_entity.pdbx_description
1 polymer ?
#
loop_
_entity_poly.entity_id
_entity_poly.type
_entity_poly.pdbx_seq_one_letter_code
_entity_poly.pdbx_strand_id
1 'polypeptide(L)'
;MERKFDAWSQLAEKPDNKSRIRAAPLASARDITKDLPPQVAAFEKFLEETGGIRGGWDEYDHGTFLKFKNRYKGKIIFIKHALVAIPTKTEEEIRDHEEWYQTYLSMNEKKKESIKKWREKKEGEKEEVLSKVESEIAEDQQKEEQKQQRLKEQIQEEKRQRFSQLNAWKVQKELERAQAEEKKLREALDKAQKEEDMKKEKAELKQKVENYKKEREEEEKFLEEQKKVWEEEEKERHRQISAREIHRFRDRDQRKIQEKLAKEKEKENEKIQKRLDRLREQVDRDPSRLLKPTAEWTSRLKDKGPSGSGPVIQMPHRAIPSWRQGMT
;
A
#
# COMPACT_ATOMS: atom_id res chain seq x y z
N MET A 1 29.00 9.49 -13.76
CA MET A 1 28.92 8.06 -14.12
C MET A 1 29.99 7.74 -15.15
N GLU A 2 31.28 7.64 -14.77
CA GLU A 2 32.38 7.41 -15.74
C GLU A 2 33.56 6.61 -15.15
N ARG A 3 33.33 5.75 -14.13
CA ARG A 3 34.39 4.91 -13.53
C ARG A 3 34.00 3.44 -13.40
N LYS A 4 33.34 2.88 -14.41
CA LYS A 4 32.93 1.46 -14.44
C LYS A 4 33.19 0.74 -15.77
N PHE A 5 33.89 1.36 -16.72
CA PHE A 5 34.15 0.76 -18.05
C PHE A 5 35.59 0.24 -18.26
N ASP A 6 36.54 0.52 -17.36
CA ASP A 6 37.95 0.09 -17.53
C ASP A 6 38.25 -1.34 -17.07
N ALA A 7 37.29 -2.02 -16.42
CA ALA A 7 37.52 -3.38 -15.90
C ALA A 7 37.33 -4.50 -16.93
N TRP A 8 36.94 -4.17 -18.17
CA TRP A 8 36.65 -5.17 -19.23
C TRP A 8 37.68 -5.19 -20.36
N SER A 9 38.55 -4.17 -20.47
CA SER A 9 39.56 -4.10 -21.54
C SER A 9 40.88 -4.78 -21.20
N GLN A 10 41.11 -5.17 -19.94
CA GLN A 10 42.38 -5.80 -19.50
C GLN A 10 42.37 -7.33 -19.51
N LEU A 11 41.26 -7.99 -19.90
CA LEU A 11 41.18 -9.46 -19.96
C LEU A 11 41.34 -10.03 -21.37
N ALA A 12 41.66 -9.19 -22.36
CA ALA A 12 41.80 -9.58 -23.77
C ALA A 12 43.24 -9.52 -24.31
N GLU A 13 44.24 -9.39 -23.45
CA GLU A 13 45.65 -9.56 -23.86
C GLU A 13 46.11 -10.98 -23.53
N LYS A 14 45.83 -11.90 -24.46
CA LYS A 14 46.53 -13.18 -24.51
C LYS A 14 47.97 -12.90 -24.95
N PRO A 15 49.01 -13.21 -24.14
CA PRO A 15 50.32 -13.36 -24.73
C PRO A 15 50.31 -14.63 -25.59
N ASP A 16 50.63 -14.43 -26.86
CA ASP A 16 50.93 -15.44 -27.86
C ASP A 16 51.97 -16.41 -27.29
N ASN A 17 51.51 -17.47 -26.65
CA ASN A 17 52.37 -18.53 -26.16
C ASN A 17 52.74 -19.38 -27.37
N LYS A 18 53.72 -18.88 -28.14
CA LYS A 18 54.46 -19.66 -29.13
C LYS A 18 55.15 -20.78 -28.37
N SER A 19 54.42 -21.88 -28.17
CA SER A 19 54.95 -23.15 -27.73
C SER A 19 56.00 -23.56 -28.73
N ARG A 20 57.24 -23.20 -28.44
CA ARG A 20 58.43 -23.65 -29.13
C ARG A 20 58.53 -25.14 -28.81
N ILE A 21 57.86 -25.96 -29.63
CA ILE A 21 58.04 -27.40 -29.65
C ILE A 21 59.53 -27.59 -29.93
N ARG A 22 60.32 -27.80 -28.88
CA ARG A 22 61.66 -28.33 -29.01
C ARG A 22 61.45 -29.74 -29.56
N ALA A 23 61.58 -29.89 -30.87
CA ALA A 23 61.76 -31.19 -31.48
C ALA A 23 62.98 -31.82 -30.79
N ALA A 24 62.73 -32.77 -29.90
CA ALA A 24 63.77 -33.58 -29.34
C ALA A 24 64.53 -34.23 -30.52
N PRO A 25 65.87 -34.26 -30.50
CA PRO A 25 66.61 -34.95 -31.54
C PRO A 25 66.11 -36.40 -31.56
N LEU A 26 65.58 -36.82 -32.73
CA LEU A 26 65.31 -38.21 -33.04
C LEU A 26 66.55 -38.99 -32.58
N ALA A 27 66.35 -39.87 -31.59
CA ALA A 27 67.39 -40.67 -31.00
C ALA A 27 68.17 -41.36 -32.12
N SER A 28 69.31 -40.77 -32.48
CA SER A 28 70.30 -41.36 -33.36
C SER A 28 70.58 -42.73 -32.80
N ALA A 29 70.26 -43.75 -33.60
CA ALA A 29 70.63 -45.15 -33.45
C ALA A 29 71.19 -45.46 -32.05
N ARG A 30 70.30 -45.77 -31.09
CA ARG A 30 70.74 -46.45 -29.87
C ARG A 30 71.65 -47.58 -30.32
N ASP A 31 72.88 -47.60 -29.83
CA ASP A 31 73.85 -48.64 -30.10
C ASP A 31 73.20 -49.99 -29.79
N ILE A 32 72.66 -50.65 -30.82
CA ILE A 32 71.99 -51.94 -30.70
C ILE A 32 72.96 -52.95 -30.08
N THR A 33 74.27 -52.75 -30.27
CA THR A 33 75.36 -53.54 -29.69
C THR A 33 75.54 -53.36 -28.17
N LYS A 34 75.06 -52.26 -27.55
CA LYS A 34 75.13 -52.04 -26.09
C LYS A 34 73.94 -52.63 -25.32
N ASP A 35 72.80 -52.76 -25.98
CA ASP A 35 71.58 -53.37 -25.40
C ASP A 35 71.43 -54.86 -25.74
N LEU A 36 72.36 -55.42 -26.52
CA LEU A 36 72.36 -56.82 -26.89
C LEU A 36 72.81 -57.68 -25.70
N PRO A 37 72.06 -58.75 -25.36
CA PRO A 37 72.45 -59.61 -24.25
C PRO A 37 73.84 -60.23 -24.44
N PRO A 38 74.61 -60.47 -23.35
CA PRO A 38 75.99 -60.95 -23.42
C PRO A 38 76.14 -62.29 -24.16
N GLN A 39 75.09 -63.11 -24.22
CA GLN A 39 75.06 -64.36 -24.99
C GLN A 39 75.03 -64.13 -26.50
N VAL A 40 74.46 -63.01 -26.96
CA VAL A 40 74.45 -62.63 -28.39
C VAL A 40 75.84 -62.19 -28.83
N ALA A 41 76.50 -61.37 -28.01
CA ALA A 41 77.89 -60.95 -28.24
C ALA A 41 78.87 -62.14 -28.18
N ALA A 42 78.67 -63.08 -27.25
CA ALA A 42 79.48 -64.29 -27.15
C ALA A 42 79.33 -65.20 -28.39
N PHE A 43 78.12 -65.30 -28.95
CA PHE A 43 77.90 -66.04 -30.19
C PHE A 43 78.53 -65.37 -31.41
N GLU A 44 78.45 -64.04 -31.51
CA GLU A 44 79.08 -63.29 -32.61
C GLU A 44 80.61 -63.40 -32.56
N LYS A 45 81.21 -63.28 -31.37
CA LYS A 45 82.63 -63.50 -31.16
C LYS A 45 83.07 -64.92 -31.51
N PHE A 46 82.28 -65.93 -31.12
CA PHE A 46 82.52 -67.32 -31.50
C PHE A 46 82.51 -67.51 -33.02
N LEU A 47 81.59 -66.85 -33.75
CA LEU A 47 81.57 -66.90 -35.21
C LEU A 47 82.79 -66.22 -35.83
N GLU A 48 83.22 -65.08 -35.29
CA GLU A 48 84.42 -64.39 -35.78
C GLU A 48 85.69 -65.24 -35.58
N GLU A 49 85.80 -65.92 -34.44
CA GLU A 49 86.96 -66.76 -34.10
C GLU A 49 86.99 -68.11 -34.85
N THR A 50 85.83 -68.69 -35.16
CA THR A 50 85.73 -70.05 -35.73
C THR A 50 85.49 -70.10 -37.25
N GLY A 51 85.64 -68.98 -37.96
CA GLY A 51 85.49 -68.96 -39.42
C GLY A 51 84.04 -68.84 -39.89
N GLY A 52 83.21 -68.16 -39.10
CA GLY A 52 81.85 -67.75 -39.45
C GLY A 52 80.80 -68.85 -39.27
N ILE A 53 79.67 -68.68 -39.98
CA ILE A 53 78.49 -69.56 -39.88
C ILE A 53 78.78 -71.00 -40.33
N ARG A 54 79.89 -71.21 -41.07
CA ARG A 54 80.25 -72.51 -41.64
C ARG A 54 81.50 -73.13 -41.01
N GLY A 55 82.07 -72.54 -39.96
CA GLY A 55 83.24 -73.11 -39.28
C GLY A 55 84.51 -73.07 -40.16
N GLY A 56 84.58 -72.12 -41.11
CA GLY A 56 85.65 -72.08 -42.11
C GLY A 56 85.55 -73.11 -43.25
N TRP A 57 84.48 -73.91 -43.29
CA TRP A 57 84.23 -74.85 -44.40
C TRP A 57 83.53 -74.17 -45.57
N ASP A 58 83.76 -74.69 -46.77
CA ASP A 58 83.06 -74.22 -47.96
C ASP A 58 81.56 -74.62 -47.95
N GLU A 59 80.79 -74.10 -48.90
CA GLU A 59 79.36 -74.40 -48.98
C GLU A 59 79.06 -75.89 -49.20
N TYR A 60 79.90 -76.53 -50.01
CA TYR A 60 79.66 -77.87 -50.52
C TYR A 60 79.99 -78.93 -49.48
N ASP A 61 81.16 -78.84 -48.84
CA ASP A 61 81.63 -79.74 -47.80
C ASP A 61 80.77 -79.57 -46.55
N HIS A 62 80.47 -78.32 -46.15
CA HIS A 62 79.57 -78.06 -45.01
C HIS A 62 78.16 -78.60 -45.26
N GLY A 63 77.61 -78.36 -46.46
CA GLY A 63 76.29 -78.89 -46.84
C GLY A 63 76.26 -80.41 -46.91
N THR A 64 77.34 -81.04 -47.36
CA THR A 64 77.49 -82.51 -47.42
C THR A 64 77.61 -83.10 -46.01
N PHE A 65 78.39 -82.47 -45.14
CA PHE A 65 78.51 -82.81 -43.72
C PHE A 65 77.14 -82.80 -43.02
N LEU A 66 76.36 -81.72 -43.17
CA LEU A 66 75.03 -81.61 -42.56
C LEU A 66 74.06 -82.68 -43.08
N LYS A 67 74.09 -83.01 -44.38
CA LYS A 67 73.27 -84.08 -44.96
C LYS A 67 73.56 -85.43 -44.31
N PHE A 68 74.83 -85.78 -44.13
CA PHE A 68 75.22 -87.05 -43.50
C PHE A 68 74.96 -87.05 -41.99
N LYS A 69 75.23 -85.95 -41.29
CA LYS A 69 74.89 -85.79 -39.87
C LYS A 69 73.41 -85.98 -39.62
N ASN A 70 72.55 -85.35 -40.42
CA ASN A 70 71.09 -85.47 -40.30
C ASN A 70 70.61 -86.88 -40.66
N ARG A 71 71.20 -87.51 -41.68
CA ARG A 71 70.87 -88.89 -42.09
C ARG A 71 71.20 -89.92 -41.01
N TYR A 72 72.34 -89.77 -40.34
CA TYR A 72 72.83 -90.72 -39.34
C TYR A 72 72.62 -90.26 -37.89
N LYS A 73 71.92 -89.14 -37.67
CA LYS A 73 71.61 -88.54 -36.36
C LYS A 73 72.85 -88.39 -35.45
N GLY A 74 74.01 -88.05 -36.03
CA GLY A 74 75.26 -87.88 -35.27
C GLY A 74 75.92 -89.16 -34.75
N LYS A 75 75.51 -90.36 -35.22
CA LYS A 75 76.20 -91.62 -34.89
C LYS A 75 77.59 -91.67 -35.53
N ILE A 76 78.62 -92.14 -34.82
CA ILE A 76 80.04 -92.24 -35.27
C ILE A 76 80.21 -92.82 -36.70
N ILE A 77 79.29 -93.68 -37.13
CA ILE A 77 79.22 -94.25 -38.49
C ILE A 77 79.17 -93.14 -39.58
N PHE A 78 78.63 -91.96 -39.28
CA PHE A 78 78.55 -90.83 -40.20
C PHE A 78 79.94 -90.37 -40.64
N ILE A 79 80.95 -90.41 -39.76
CA ILE A 79 82.31 -89.93 -40.04
C ILE A 79 82.91 -90.73 -41.20
N LYS A 80 82.74 -92.05 -41.17
CA LYS A 80 83.21 -92.95 -42.24
C LYS A 80 82.54 -92.66 -43.59
N HIS A 81 81.25 -92.32 -43.58
CA HIS A 81 80.53 -91.98 -44.81
C HIS A 81 80.84 -90.55 -45.29
N ALA A 82 81.10 -89.62 -44.37
CA ALA A 82 81.48 -88.25 -44.68
C ALA A 82 82.88 -88.20 -45.32
N LEU A 83 83.83 -89.02 -44.86
CA LEU A 83 85.16 -89.15 -45.46
C LEU A 83 85.13 -89.56 -46.93
N VAL A 84 84.22 -90.46 -47.30
CA VAL A 84 84.08 -90.90 -48.71
C VAL A 84 83.47 -89.80 -49.58
N ALA A 85 82.59 -88.98 -49.00
CA ALA A 85 81.88 -87.94 -49.74
C ALA A 85 82.62 -86.58 -49.77
N ILE A 86 83.55 -86.37 -48.85
CA ILE A 86 84.37 -85.15 -48.74
C ILE A 86 85.85 -85.58 -48.77
N PRO A 87 86.41 -85.85 -49.96
CA PRO A 87 87.81 -86.28 -50.09
C PRO A 87 88.82 -85.18 -49.74
N THR A 88 88.36 -83.94 -49.62
CA THR A 88 89.14 -82.74 -49.28
C THR A 88 89.46 -82.63 -47.79
N LYS A 89 88.86 -83.48 -46.94
CA LYS A 89 88.95 -83.39 -45.47
C LYS A 89 89.39 -84.69 -44.81
N THR A 90 90.08 -84.56 -43.68
CA THR A 90 90.54 -85.69 -42.87
C THR A 90 89.51 -86.12 -41.82
N GLU A 91 89.72 -87.30 -41.21
CA GLU A 91 88.82 -87.80 -40.15
C GLU A 91 88.82 -86.88 -38.94
N GLU A 92 89.98 -86.33 -38.61
CA GLU A 92 90.19 -85.37 -37.53
C GLU A 92 89.43 -84.08 -37.81
N GLU A 93 89.55 -83.51 -39.02
CA GLU A 93 88.83 -82.29 -39.41
C GLU A 93 87.31 -82.46 -39.36
N ILE A 94 86.77 -83.63 -39.75
CA ILE A 94 85.33 -83.93 -39.65
C ILE A 94 84.87 -84.02 -38.19
N ARG A 95 85.71 -84.54 -37.29
CA ARG A 95 85.43 -84.64 -35.85
C ARG A 95 85.47 -83.27 -35.19
N ASP A 96 86.47 -82.46 -35.50
CA ASP A 96 86.61 -81.09 -35.00
C ASP A 96 85.43 -80.23 -35.48
N HIS A 97 84.98 -80.44 -36.72
CA HIS A 97 83.80 -79.75 -37.27
C HIS A 97 82.48 -80.20 -36.63
N GLU A 98 82.37 -81.46 -36.21
CA GLU A 98 81.23 -81.93 -35.40
C GLU A 98 81.21 -81.27 -34.03
N GLU A 99 82.35 -81.19 -33.35
CA GLU A 99 82.46 -80.50 -32.06
C GLU A 99 82.14 -79.00 -32.18
N TRP A 100 82.67 -78.35 -33.22
CA TRP A 100 82.31 -76.98 -33.58
C TRP A 100 80.80 -76.84 -33.85
N TYR A 101 80.18 -77.76 -34.59
CA TYR A 101 78.76 -77.65 -34.91
C TYR A 101 77.87 -77.82 -33.66
N GLN A 102 78.26 -78.69 -32.72
CA GLN A 102 77.54 -78.85 -31.45
C GLN A 102 77.66 -77.60 -30.57
N THR A 103 78.86 -77.00 -30.49
CA THR A 103 79.07 -75.74 -29.77
C THR A 103 78.32 -74.58 -30.43
N TYR A 104 78.33 -74.49 -31.76
CA TYR A 104 77.52 -73.54 -32.54
C TYR A 104 76.03 -73.65 -32.22
N LEU A 105 75.46 -74.87 -32.21
CA LEU A 105 74.06 -75.09 -31.89
C LEU A 105 73.72 -74.61 -30.47
N SER A 106 74.51 -75.00 -29.47
CA SER A 106 74.30 -74.57 -28.08
C SER A 106 74.35 -73.06 -27.92
N MET A 107 75.31 -72.39 -28.57
CA MET A 107 75.42 -70.93 -28.48
C MET A 107 74.31 -70.21 -29.24
N ASN A 108 73.85 -70.76 -30.37
CA ASN A 108 72.72 -70.21 -31.12
C ASN A 108 71.40 -70.32 -30.33
N GLU A 109 71.18 -71.44 -29.63
CA GLU A 109 70.04 -71.61 -28.71
C GLU A 109 70.09 -70.58 -27.57
N LYS A 110 71.25 -70.43 -26.92
CA LYS A 110 71.46 -69.42 -25.87
C LYS A 110 71.22 -67.99 -26.38
N LYS A 111 71.65 -67.68 -27.62
CA LYS A 111 71.35 -66.40 -28.29
C LYS A 111 69.84 -66.19 -28.45
N LYS A 112 69.12 -67.18 -28.97
CA LYS A 112 67.65 -67.11 -29.16
C LYS A 112 66.91 -66.94 -27.84
N GLU A 113 67.26 -67.71 -26.81
CA GLU A 113 66.65 -67.59 -25.48
C GLU A 113 66.90 -66.22 -24.85
N SER A 114 68.10 -65.69 -25.00
CA SER A 114 68.45 -64.39 -24.44
C SER A 114 67.71 -63.24 -25.13
N ILE A 115 67.57 -63.31 -26.46
CA ILE A 115 66.74 -62.37 -27.22
C ILE A 115 65.27 -62.46 -26.80
N LYS A 116 64.74 -63.68 -26.60
CA LYS A 116 63.35 -63.88 -26.15
C LYS A 116 63.13 -63.25 -24.77
N LYS A 117 63.97 -63.54 -23.79
CA LYS A 117 63.91 -62.96 -22.43
C LYS A 117 64.03 -61.44 -22.45
N TRP A 118 64.92 -60.89 -23.29
CA TRP A 118 65.05 -59.45 -23.45
C TRP A 118 63.79 -58.79 -24.01
N ARG A 119 63.13 -59.41 -25.01
CA ARG A 119 61.86 -58.92 -25.56
C ARG A 119 60.74 -58.96 -24.52
N GLU A 120 60.58 -60.08 -23.82
CA GLU A 120 59.57 -60.23 -22.76
C GLU A 120 59.77 -59.21 -21.65
N LYS A 121 61.01 -58.99 -21.21
CA LYS A 121 61.33 -57.96 -20.21
C LYS A 121 60.98 -56.55 -20.71
N LYS A 122 61.32 -56.23 -21.96
CA LYS A 122 61.02 -54.91 -22.54
C LYS A 122 59.53 -54.67 -22.73
N GLU A 123 58.77 -55.70 -23.06
CA GLU A 123 57.32 -55.63 -23.16
C GLU A 123 56.67 -55.42 -21.78
N GLY A 124 57.10 -56.17 -20.76
CA GLY A 124 56.64 -56.00 -19.38
C GLY A 124 56.94 -54.60 -18.82
N GLU A 125 58.14 -54.07 -19.05
CA GLU A 125 58.48 -52.69 -18.66
C GLU A 125 57.55 -51.65 -19.32
N LYS A 126 57.17 -51.86 -20.58
CA LYS A 126 56.27 -50.96 -21.30
C LYS A 126 54.84 -51.04 -20.76
N GLU A 127 54.35 -52.24 -20.48
CA GLU A 127 53.02 -52.46 -19.93
C GLU A 127 52.89 -51.89 -18.51
N GLU A 128 53.92 -52.05 -17.66
CA GLU A 128 53.95 -51.46 -16.33
C GLU A 128 53.89 -49.92 -16.39
N VAL A 129 54.62 -49.30 -17.32
CA VAL A 129 54.57 -47.84 -17.52
C VAL A 129 53.18 -47.39 -17.99
N LEU A 130 52.58 -48.11 -18.94
CA LEU A 130 51.23 -47.79 -19.42
C LEU A 130 50.19 -47.93 -18.29
N SER A 131 50.26 -49.00 -17.51
CA SER A 131 49.37 -49.25 -16.37
C SER A 131 49.49 -48.15 -15.31
N LYS A 132 50.71 -47.70 -14.98
CA LYS A 132 50.91 -46.57 -14.07
C LYS A 132 50.30 -45.28 -14.58
N VAL A 133 50.54 -44.93 -15.84
CA VAL A 133 49.97 -43.71 -16.45
C VAL A 133 48.44 -43.77 -16.49
N GLU A 134 47.86 -44.92 -16.80
CA GLU A 134 46.41 -45.11 -16.82
C GLU A 134 45.81 -44.97 -15.41
N SER A 135 46.48 -45.51 -14.38
CA SER A 135 46.06 -45.35 -12.99
C SER A 135 46.12 -43.90 -12.50
N GLU A 136 47.17 -43.15 -12.87
CA GLU A 136 47.31 -41.73 -12.52
C GLU A 136 46.21 -40.89 -13.17
N ILE A 137 45.90 -41.16 -14.45
CA ILE A 137 44.81 -40.47 -15.17
C ILE A 137 43.45 -40.76 -14.51
N ALA A 138 43.19 -42.01 -14.10
CA ALA A 138 41.96 -42.39 -13.44
C ALA A 138 41.80 -41.71 -12.07
N GLU A 139 42.89 -41.61 -11.28
CA GLU A 139 42.87 -40.89 -10.00
C GLU A 139 42.60 -39.39 -10.18
N ASP A 140 43.20 -38.77 -11.19
CA ASP A 140 43.00 -37.34 -11.46
C ASP A 140 41.57 -37.06 -11.95
N GLN A 141 40.99 -37.94 -12.76
CA GLN A 141 39.57 -37.85 -13.14
C GLN A 141 38.65 -37.95 -11.93
N GLN A 142 38.87 -38.89 -11.01
CA GLN A 142 38.08 -38.99 -9.78
C GLN A 142 38.19 -37.76 -8.89
N LYS A 143 39.40 -37.19 -8.74
CA LYS A 143 39.60 -35.95 -7.97
C LYS A 143 38.84 -34.79 -8.60
N GLU A 144 38.83 -34.67 -9.92
CA GLU A 144 38.12 -33.60 -10.62
C GLU A 144 36.59 -33.75 -10.51
N GLU A 145 36.06 -34.97 -10.62
CA GLU A 145 34.64 -35.23 -10.40
C GLU A 145 34.20 -34.89 -8.97
N GLN A 146 35.00 -35.24 -7.96
CA GLN A 146 34.72 -34.87 -6.57
C GLN A 146 34.71 -33.35 -6.36
N LYS A 147 35.64 -32.61 -6.98
CA LYS A 147 35.63 -31.13 -6.93
C LYS A 147 34.37 -30.57 -7.57
N GLN A 148 33.96 -31.10 -8.73
CA GLN A 148 32.74 -30.65 -9.39
C GLN A 148 31.48 -30.94 -8.56
N GLN A 149 31.41 -32.10 -7.91
CA GLN A 149 30.30 -32.44 -7.01
C GLN A 149 30.24 -31.47 -5.82
N ARG A 150 31.37 -31.22 -5.15
CA ARG A 150 31.44 -30.24 -4.04
C ARG A 150 31.01 -28.84 -4.47
N LEU A 151 31.43 -28.39 -5.66
CA LEU A 151 31.02 -27.08 -6.18
C LEU A 151 29.51 -27.02 -6.44
N LYS A 152 28.92 -28.09 -7.00
CA LYS A 152 27.47 -28.18 -7.22
C LYS A 152 26.70 -28.15 -5.91
N GLU A 153 27.16 -28.86 -4.89
CA GLU A 153 26.57 -28.86 -3.55
C GLU A 153 26.62 -27.47 -2.91
N GLN A 154 27.76 -26.78 -2.99
CA GLN A 154 27.89 -25.40 -2.48
C GLN A 154 26.92 -24.44 -3.17
N ILE A 155 26.79 -24.53 -4.49
CA ILE A 155 25.84 -23.71 -5.25
C ILE A 155 24.38 -24.02 -4.85
N GLN A 156 24.05 -25.29 -4.63
CA GLN A 156 22.70 -25.67 -4.19
C GLN A 156 22.40 -25.18 -2.78
N GLU A 157 23.35 -25.29 -1.87
CA GLU A 157 23.21 -24.79 -0.50
C GLU A 157 23.07 -23.27 -0.47
N GLU A 158 23.86 -22.54 -1.25
CA GLU A 158 23.73 -21.09 -1.38
C GLU A 158 22.34 -20.70 -1.94
N LYS A 159 21.85 -21.42 -2.95
CA LYS A 159 20.49 -21.21 -3.48
C LYS A 159 19.42 -21.48 -2.43
N ARG A 160 19.56 -22.53 -1.62
CA ARG A 160 18.66 -22.85 -0.51
C ARG A 160 18.65 -21.75 0.54
N GLN A 161 19.83 -21.27 0.93
CA GLN A 161 19.97 -20.18 1.90
C GLN A 161 19.34 -18.89 1.38
N ARG A 162 19.64 -18.50 0.14
CA ARG A 162 19.02 -17.32 -0.51
C ARG A 162 17.49 -17.46 -0.59
N PHE A 163 16.98 -18.64 -0.94
CA PHE A 163 15.54 -18.89 -0.99
C PHE A 163 14.89 -18.82 0.39
N SER A 164 15.53 -19.37 1.42
CA SER A 164 15.08 -19.29 2.82
C SER A 164 15.03 -17.83 3.30
N GLN A 165 16.08 -17.05 3.03
CA GLN A 165 16.12 -15.62 3.35
C GLN A 165 15.03 -14.83 2.63
N LEU A 166 14.80 -15.10 1.34
CA LEU A 166 13.73 -14.47 0.57
C LEU A 166 12.34 -14.83 1.13
N ASN A 167 12.12 -16.08 1.51
CA ASN A 167 10.84 -16.48 2.11
C ASN A 167 10.65 -15.86 3.49
N ALA A 168 11.68 -15.84 4.34
CA ALA A 168 11.62 -15.16 5.63
C ALA A 168 11.31 -13.67 5.46
N TRP A 169 11.95 -13.00 4.49
CA TRP A 169 11.65 -11.62 4.16
C TRP A 169 10.22 -11.41 3.64
N LYS A 170 9.71 -12.30 2.79
CA LYS A 170 8.31 -12.25 2.32
C LYS A 170 7.32 -12.39 3.47
N VAL A 171 7.53 -13.38 4.34
CA VAL A 171 6.69 -13.61 5.53
C VAL A 171 6.76 -12.40 6.47
N GLN A 172 7.94 -11.85 6.70
CA GLN A 172 8.09 -10.64 7.51
C GLN A 172 7.36 -9.44 6.90
N LYS A 173 7.45 -9.26 5.57
CA LYS A 173 6.77 -8.17 4.87
C LYS A 173 5.25 -8.33 4.91
N GLU A 174 4.76 -9.55 4.78
CA GLU A 174 3.34 -9.87 4.90
C GLU A 174 2.84 -9.62 6.34
N LEU A 175 3.59 -10.06 7.34
CA LEU A 175 3.29 -9.79 8.75
C LEU A 175 3.27 -8.29 9.05
N GLU A 176 4.25 -7.54 8.55
CA GLU A 176 4.29 -6.07 8.69
C GLU A 176 3.06 -5.41 8.05
N ARG A 177 2.64 -5.88 6.86
CA ARG A 177 1.42 -5.39 6.21
C ARG A 177 0.17 -5.72 7.02
N ALA A 178 0.03 -6.96 7.49
CA ALA A 178 -1.09 -7.38 8.31
C ALA A 178 -1.18 -6.56 9.62
N GLN A 179 -0.05 -6.32 10.29
CA GLN A 179 0.01 -5.46 11.48
C GLN A 179 -0.35 -4.00 11.16
N ALA A 180 0.07 -3.48 10.01
CA ALA A 180 -0.29 -2.13 9.59
C ALA A 180 -1.79 -2.00 9.27
N GLU A 181 -2.38 -3.03 8.65
CA GLU A 181 -3.82 -3.10 8.39
C GLU A 181 -4.62 -3.22 9.69
N GLU A 182 -4.18 -4.06 10.63
CA GLU A 182 -4.80 -4.18 11.95
C GLU A 182 -4.76 -2.85 12.72
N LYS A 183 -3.61 -2.16 12.71
CA LYS A 183 -3.48 -0.82 13.32
C LYS A 183 -4.41 0.20 12.67
N LYS A 184 -4.48 0.22 11.33
CA LYS A 184 -5.40 1.10 10.60
C LYS A 184 -6.86 0.81 10.96
N LEU A 185 -7.23 -0.46 11.07
CA LEU A 185 -8.58 -0.85 11.45
C LEU A 185 -8.90 -0.40 12.88
N ARG A 186 -7.97 -0.59 13.82
CA ARG A 186 -8.12 -0.13 15.21
C ARG A 186 -8.25 1.39 15.30
N GLU A 187 -7.41 2.14 14.59
CA GLU A 187 -7.51 3.61 14.54
C GLU A 187 -8.82 4.08 13.90
N ALA A 188 -9.34 3.37 12.90
CA ALA A 188 -10.63 3.68 12.27
C ALA A 188 -11.79 3.43 13.24
N LEU A 189 -11.76 2.32 13.97
CA LEU A 189 -12.74 2.02 15.02
C LEU A 189 -12.71 3.05 16.14
N ASP A 190 -11.52 3.40 16.64
CA ASP A 190 -11.36 4.43 17.68
C ASP A 190 -11.86 5.81 17.22
N LYS A 191 -11.62 6.16 15.94
CA LYS A 191 -12.16 7.40 15.35
C LYS A 191 -13.68 7.36 15.23
N ALA A 192 -14.24 6.26 14.72
CA ALA A 192 -15.69 6.09 14.60
C ALA A 192 -16.38 6.16 15.96
N GLN A 193 -15.78 5.55 16.99
CA GLN A 193 -16.29 5.61 18.36
C GLN A 193 -16.23 7.04 18.92
N LYS A 194 -15.13 7.76 18.71
CA LYS A 194 -15.04 9.19 19.09
C LYS A 194 -16.10 10.03 18.38
N GLU A 195 -16.33 9.82 17.08
CA GLU A 195 -17.37 10.54 16.34
C GLU A 195 -18.78 10.23 16.85
N GLU A 196 -19.07 8.97 17.17
CA GLU A 196 -20.29 8.53 17.84
C GLU A 196 -20.48 9.24 19.18
N ASP A 197 -19.44 9.27 20.01
CA ASP A 197 -19.50 9.89 21.34
C ASP A 197 -19.68 11.41 21.23
N MET A 198 -18.97 12.08 20.31
CA MET A 198 -19.18 13.51 20.02
C MET A 198 -20.60 13.80 19.50
N LYS A 199 -21.18 12.90 18.69
CA LYS A 199 -22.58 13.02 18.24
C LYS A 199 -23.55 12.87 19.41
N LYS A 200 -23.32 11.93 20.32
CA LYS A 200 -24.11 11.74 21.55
C LYS A 200 -24.04 12.98 22.43
N GLU A 201 -22.84 13.49 22.73
CA GLU A 201 -22.66 14.71 23.52
C GLU A 201 -23.35 15.92 22.89
N LYS A 202 -23.24 16.09 21.56
CA LYS A 202 -23.93 17.17 20.86
C LYS A 202 -25.46 17.04 20.92
N ALA A 203 -25.98 15.82 20.83
CA ALA A 203 -27.41 15.54 20.96
C ALA A 203 -27.90 15.82 22.39
N GLU A 204 -27.16 15.39 23.40
CA GLU A 204 -27.45 15.67 24.81
C GLU A 204 -27.44 17.17 25.11
N LEU A 205 -26.43 17.91 24.60
CA LEU A 205 -26.37 19.36 24.76
C LEU A 205 -27.56 20.04 24.08
N LYS A 206 -27.93 19.60 22.87
CA LYS A 206 -29.10 20.12 22.15
C LYS A 206 -30.39 19.89 22.96
N GLN A 207 -30.57 18.70 23.53
CA GLN A 207 -31.71 18.41 24.41
C GLN A 207 -31.73 19.32 25.64
N LYS A 208 -30.57 19.54 26.30
CA LYS A 208 -30.48 20.47 27.43
C LYS A 208 -30.88 21.89 27.05
N VAL A 209 -30.42 22.39 25.90
CA VAL A 209 -30.79 23.73 25.39
C VAL A 209 -32.28 23.81 25.06
N GLU A 210 -32.85 22.78 24.43
CA GLU A 210 -34.28 22.74 24.12
C GLU A 210 -35.13 22.73 25.40
N ASN A 211 -34.73 21.97 26.40
CA ASN A 211 -35.42 21.93 27.70
C ASN A 211 -35.34 23.28 28.41
N TYR A 212 -34.16 23.91 28.44
CA TYR A 212 -34.00 25.27 28.99
C TYR A 212 -34.86 26.29 28.24
N LYS A 213 -34.94 26.19 26.91
CA LYS A 213 -35.79 27.08 26.11
C LYS A 213 -37.27 26.90 26.46
N LYS A 214 -37.74 25.65 26.62
CA LYS A 214 -39.11 25.35 27.05
C LYS A 214 -39.40 25.91 28.44
N GLU A 215 -38.50 25.68 29.40
CA GLU A 215 -38.61 26.22 30.75
C GLU A 215 -38.68 27.75 30.74
N ARG A 216 -37.83 28.42 29.94
CA ARG A 216 -37.86 29.87 29.76
C ARG A 216 -39.16 30.37 29.11
N GLU A 217 -39.68 29.66 28.12
CA GLU A 217 -40.96 29.98 27.49
C GLU A 217 -42.14 29.78 28.46
N GLU A 218 -42.09 28.75 29.31
CA GLU A 218 -43.08 28.50 30.36
C GLU A 218 -43.02 29.58 31.45
N GLU A 219 -41.82 29.96 31.92
CA GLU A 219 -41.61 31.08 32.84
C GLU A 219 -42.14 32.40 32.26
N GLU A 220 -41.87 32.67 30.99
CA GLU A 220 -42.33 33.89 30.31
C GLU A 220 -43.85 33.91 30.18
N LYS A 221 -44.47 32.79 29.77
CA LYS A 221 -45.93 32.64 29.73
C LYS A 221 -46.55 32.82 31.11
N PHE A 222 -45.98 32.21 32.14
CA PHE A 222 -46.44 32.36 33.52
C PHE A 222 -46.36 33.82 33.97
N LEU A 223 -45.28 34.52 33.64
CA LEU A 223 -45.13 35.95 33.94
C LEU A 223 -46.13 36.82 33.16
N GLU A 224 -46.40 36.48 31.90
CA GLU A 224 -47.39 37.16 31.08
C GLU A 224 -48.81 36.95 31.61
N GLU A 225 -49.15 35.74 32.04
CA GLU A 225 -50.41 35.42 32.72
C GLU A 225 -50.56 36.22 34.02
N GLN A 226 -49.51 36.30 34.85
CA GLN A 226 -49.54 37.15 36.05
C GLN A 226 -49.75 38.63 35.72
N LYS A 227 -49.08 39.15 34.69
CA LYS A 227 -49.28 40.54 34.24
C LYS A 227 -50.70 40.78 33.76
N LYS A 228 -51.28 39.84 33.00
CA LYS A 228 -52.68 39.94 32.53
C LYS A 228 -53.66 39.97 33.69
N VAL A 229 -53.48 39.11 34.69
CA VAL A 229 -54.29 39.11 35.92
C VAL A 229 -54.18 40.46 36.63
N TRP A 230 -52.95 40.98 36.80
CA TRP A 230 -52.74 42.28 37.44
C TRP A 230 -53.38 43.45 36.65
N GLU A 231 -53.25 43.47 35.32
CA GLU A 231 -53.92 44.45 34.47
C GLU A 231 -55.45 44.35 34.55
N GLU A 232 -56.01 43.15 34.61
CA GLU A 232 -57.44 42.93 34.76
C GLU A 232 -57.95 43.43 36.12
N GLU A 233 -57.21 43.16 37.19
CA GLU A 233 -57.48 43.69 38.53
C GLU A 233 -57.38 45.22 38.55
N GLU A 234 -56.37 45.81 37.90
CA GLU A 234 -56.20 47.26 37.83
C GLU A 234 -57.34 47.90 37.03
N LYS A 235 -57.72 47.31 35.88
CA LYS A 235 -58.88 47.72 35.09
C LYS A 235 -60.16 47.61 35.92
N GLU A 236 -60.33 46.55 36.71
CA GLU A 236 -61.48 46.38 37.60
C GLU A 236 -61.49 47.44 38.71
N ARG A 237 -60.34 47.74 39.32
CA ARG A 237 -60.20 48.84 40.29
C ARG A 237 -60.57 50.18 39.66
N HIS A 238 -60.09 50.48 38.45
CA HIS A 238 -60.47 51.67 37.71
C HIS A 238 -61.97 51.70 37.40
N ARG A 239 -62.57 50.58 36.97
CA ARG A 239 -64.02 50.46 36.77
C ARG A 239 -64.79 50.75 38.05
N GLN A 240 -64.35 50.22 39.19
CA GLN A 240 -64.98 50.47 40.50
C GLN A 240 -64.87 51.94 40.92
N ILE A 241 -63.71 52.57 40.74
CA ILE A 241 -63.53 54.01 41.03
C ILE A 241 -64.43 54.85 40.12
N SER A 242 -64.45 54.56 38.82
CA SER A 242 -65.31 55.24 37.84
C SER A 242 -66.80 55.05 38.17
N ALA A 243 -67.23 53.84 38.54
CA ALA A 243 -68.61 53.58 38.95
C ALA A 243 -69.00 54.38 40.21
N ARG A 244 -68.09 54.47 41.20
CA ARG A 244 -68.29 55.31 42.39
C ARG A 244 -68.37 56.79 42.02
N GLU A 245 -67.57 57.26 41.08
CA GLU A 245 -67.64 58.63 40.56
C GLU A 245 -68.95 58.92 39.82
N ILE A 246 -69.34 58.04 38.90
CA ILE A 246 -70.62 58.14 38.18
C ILE A 246 -71.78 58.17 39.18
N HIS A 247 -71.76 57.34 40.21
CA HIS A 247 -72.77 57.36 41.27
C HIS A 247 -72.79 58.70 42.00
N ARG A 248 -71.63 59.23 42.40
CA ARG A 248 -71.52 60.57 43.02
C ARG A 248 -72.05 61.69 42.11
N PHE A 249 -71.79 61.62 40.79
CA PHE A 249 -72.32 62.59 39.83
C PHE A 249 -73.84 62.48 39.67
N ARG A 250 -74.37 61.25 39.54
CA ARG A 250 -75.82 61.00 39.47
C ARG A 250 -76.55 61.51 40.70
N ASP A 251 -76.04 61.25 41.90
CA ASP A 251 -76.61 61.75 43.14
C ASP A 251 -76.63 63.28 43.19
N ARG A 252 -75.53 63.92 42.77
CA ARG A 252 -75.43 65.39 42.70
C ARG A 252 -76.46 65.95 41.71
N ASP A 253 -76.59 65.34 40.54
CA ASP A 253 -77.54 65.77 39.52
C ASP A 253 -78.99 65.54 39.96
N GLN A 254 -79.29 64.41 40.60
CA GLN A 254 -80.59 64.15 41.20
C GLN A 254 -80.94 65.19 42.26
N ARG A 255 -80.00 65.55 43.15
CA ARG A 255 -80.20 66.64 44.12
C ARG A 255 -80.51 67.96 43.42
N LYS A 256 -79.76 68.32 42.38
CA LYS A 256 -80.01 69.55 41.59
C LYS A 256 -81.39 69.51 40.91
N ILE A 257 -81.81 68.36 40.39
CA ILE A 257 -83.14 68.19 39.78
C ILE A 257 -84.23 68.33 40.85
N GLN A 258 -84.08 67.68 42.00
CA GLN A 258 -85.01 67.81 43.13
C GLN A 258 -85.10 69.26 43.62
N GLU A 259 -83.98 69.97 43.72
CA GLU A 259 -83.96 71.39 44.09
C GLU A 259 -84.69 72.26 43.05
N LYS A 260 -84.50 72.00 41.75
CA LYS A 260 -85.23 72.68 40.67
C LYS A 260 -86.74 72.42 40.76
N LEU A 261 -87.15 71.16 40.95
CA LEU A 261 -88.56 70.79 41.12
C LEU A 261 -89.16 71.43 42.39
N ALA A 262 -88.41 71.47 43.50
CA ALA A 262 -88.85 72.12 44.73
C ALA A 262 -89.04 73.64 44.51
N LYS A 263 -88.09 74.30 43.84
CA LYS A 263 -88.20 75.72 43.45
C LYS A 263 -89.38 75.97 42.49
N GLU A 264 -89.65 75.05 41.58
CA GLU A 264 -90.80 75.14 40.67
C GLU A 264 -92.13 75.01 41.43
N LYS A 265 -92.23 74.02 42.32
CA LYS A 265 -93.38 73.87 43.24
C LYS A 265 -93.55 75.08 44.15
N GLU A 266 -92.47 75.65 44.66
CA GLU A 266 -92.51 76.87 45.47
C GLU A 266 -93.05 78.06 44.67
N LYS A 267 -92.60 78.23 43.42
CA LYS A 267 -93.16 79.23 42.49
C LYS A 267 -94.62 78.96 42.14
N GLU A 268 -95.01 77.70 41.97
CA GLU A 268 -96.39 77.32 41.70
C GLU A 268 -97.28 77.60 42.92
N ASN A 269 -96.82 77.24 44.12
CA ASN A 269 -97.47 77.58 45.37
C ASN A 269 -97.56 79.10 45.56
N GLU A 270 -96.50 79.86 45.27
CA GLU A 270 -96.51 81.32 45.30
C GLU A 270 -97.54 81.90 44.32
N LYS A 271 -97.67 81.32 43.12
CA LYS A 271 -98.72 81.69 42.15
C LYS A 271 -100.11 81.34 42.67
N ILE A 272 -100.30 80.18 43.28
CA ILE A 272 -101.57 79.77 43.90
C ILE A 272 -101.93 80.71 45.05
N GLN A 273 -100.96 81.06 45.91
CA GLN A 273 -101.12 82.01 47.01
C GLN A 273 -101.54 83.38 46.50
N LYS A 274 -100.84 83.91 45.48
CA LYS A 274 -101.21 85.17 44.81
C LYS A 274 -102.60 85.11 44.16
N ARG A 275 -103.03 83.93 43.68
CA ARG A 275 -104.38 83.71 43.14
C ARG A 275 -105.43 83.73 44.26
N LEU A 276 -105.14 83.12 45.40
CA LEU A 276 -105.99 83.14 46.59
C LEU A 276 -106.11 84.55 47.19
N ASP A 277 -105.02 85.32 47.21
CA ASP A 277 -105.03 86.71 47.69
C ASP A 277 -105.87 87.62 46.79
N ARG A 278 -105.79 87.46 45.45
CA ARG A 278 -106.69 88.18 44.51
C ARG A 278 -108.16 87.81 44.67
N LEU A 279 -108.47 86.59 45.11
CA LEU A 279 -109.84 86.16 45.38
C LEU A 279 -110.37 86.66 46.73
N ARG A 280 -109.50 87.11 47.64
CA ARG A 280 -109.84 87.74 48.93
C ARG A 280 -110.15 89.23 48.83
N GLU A 281 -109.84 89.87 47.70
CA GLU A 281 -110.13 91.28 47.44
C GLU A 281 -111.60 91.43 46.97
N GLN A 282 -112.52 91.38 47.94
CA GLN A 282 -113.94 91.58 47.73
C GLN A 282 -114.24 93.08 47.66
N VAL A 283 -114.62 93.57 46.48
CA VAL A 283 -114.98 94.97 46.23
C VAL A 283 -116.46 95.19 46.58
N ASP A 284 -116.74 96.17 47.44
CA ASP A 284 -118.09 96.60 47.79
C ASP A 284 -118.85 97.19 46.59
N ARG A 285 -120.10 96.78 46.44
CA ARG A 285 -120.95 97.07 45.28
C ARG A 285 -121.66 98.41 45.47
N ASP A 286 -121.14 99.45 44.83
CA ASP A 286 -121.72 100.81 44.85
C ASP A 286 -123.07 100.86 44.10
N PRO A 287 -124.21 101.11 44.80
CA PRO A 287 -125.54 101.10 44.20
C PRO A 287 -125.79 102.26 43.21
N SER A 288 -124.91 103.27 43.16
CA SER A 288 -125.03 104.41 42.23
C SER A 288 -124.42 104.17 40.84
N ARG A 289 -123.81 103.00 40.60
CA ARG A 289 -123.11 102.66 39.34
C ARG A 289 -124.04 102.46 38.13
N LEU A 290 -125.32 102.16 38.35
CA LEU A 290 -126.28 101.86 37.27
C LEU A 290 -126.61 103.06 36.37
N LEU A 291 -126.37 104.30 36.81
CA LEU A 291 -126.73 105.51 36.07
C LEU A 291 -125.53 106.31 35.53
N LYS A 292 -124.31 105.76 35.58
CA LYS A 292 -123.09 106.44 35.09
C LYS A 292 -122.59 105.80 33.78
N PRO A 293 -122.38 106.58 32.70
CA PRO A 293 -121.78 106.08 31.47
C PRO A 293 -120.41 105.46 31.70
N THR A 294 -120.12 104.36 31.00
CA THR A 294 -118.84 103.63 31.09
C THR A 294 -117.68 104.50 30.58
N ALA A 295 -116.47 104.31 31.12
CA ALA A 295 -115.28 105.08 30.72
C ALA A 295 -114.96 104.99 29.21
N GLU A 296 -115.35 103.88 28.58
CA GLU A 296 -115.28 103.73 27.12
C GLU A 296 -116.27 104.63 26.38
N TRP A 297 -117.46 104.86 26.94
CA TRP A 297 -118.47 105.77 26.39
C TRP A 297 -117.99 107.24 26.45
N THR A 298 -117.32 107.64 27.53
CA THR A 298 -116.70 108.98 27.62
C THR A 298 -115.51 109.15 26.67
N SER A 299 -114.78 108.07 26.35
CA SER A 299 -113.67 108.10 25.38
C SER A 299 -114.14 108.10 23.92
N ARG A 300 -115.37 107.66 23.64
CA ARG A 300 -115.95 107.70 22.28
C ARG A 300 -116.67 109.02 21.95
N LEU A 301 -117.06 109.81 22.96
CA LEU A 301 -117.74 111.11 22.79
C LEU A 301 -116.81 112.33 22.80
N LYS A 302 -115.49 112.16 23.01
CA LYS A 302 -114.52 113.24 22.83
C LYS A 302 -114.16 113.35 21.34
N ASP A 303 -114.41 114.53 20.80
CA ASP A 303 -114.50 114.89 19.39
C ASP A 303 -113.30 114.54 18.49
N LYS A 304 -113.64 114.42 17.21
CA LYS A 304 -112.77 114.19 16.05
C LYS A 304 -112.02 115.48 15.61
N GLY A 305 -110.68 115.40 15.63
CA GLY A 305 -109.72 116.03 14.69
C GLY A 305 -109.09 117.38 15.08
N PRO A 306 -107.93 117.82 14.50
CA PRO A 306 -107.04 117.17 13.51
C PRO A 306 -105.52 117.09 13.92
N SER A 307 -104.73 116.33 13.14
CA SER A 307 -103.24 116.36 13.02
C SER A 307 -102.34 115.78 14.13
N GLY A 308 -101.27 115.05 13.75
CA GLY A 308 -100.04 114.91 14.57
C GLY A 308 -99.27 113.57 14.58
N SER A 309 -98.62 113.19 13.47
CA SER A 309 -97.25 112.62 13.37
C SER A 309 -96.66 111.63 14.41
N GLY A 310 -96.35 110.40 13.94
CA GLY A 310 -95.06 109.68 14.16
C GLY A 310 -95.02 108.48 15.14
N PRO A 311 -93.93 107.66 15.14
CA PRO A 311 -93.27 107.01 14.00
C PRO A 311 -93.01 105.49 14.19
N VAL A 312 -92.69 104.83 13.06
CA VAL A 312 -92.34 103.42 12.84
C VAL A 312 -90.96 103.05 13.43
N ILE A 313 -90.80 101.84 14.02
CA ILE A 313 -89.48 101.25 14.35
C ILE A 313 -89.41 99.74 13.98
N GLN A 314 -88.81 99.50 12.82
CA GLN A 314 -87.72 98.57 12.44
C GLN A 314 -87.56 97.16 13.08
N MET A 315 -87.56 96.12 12.21
CA MET A 315 -87.26 94.70 12.51
C MET A 315 -85.78 94.34 12.24
N PRO A 316 -85.07 93.60 13.11
CA PRO A 316 -83.68 93.17 12.86
C PRO A 316 -83.54 91.80 12.13
N HIS A 317 -82.51 91.67 11.29
CA HIS A 317 -82.14 90.46 10.54
C HIS A 317 -81.13 89.56 11.29
N ARG A 318 -81.08 88.26 10.91
CA ARG A 318 -80.30 87.18 11.55
C ARG A 318 -78.78 87.27 11.34
N ALA A 319 -78.00 86.93 12.36
CA ALA A 319 -76.54 86.85 12.32
C ALA A 319 -76.02 85.53 11.69
N ILE A 320 -74.89 85.61 10.96
CA ILE A 320 -74.21 84.47 10.32
C ILE A 320 -73.20 83.86 11.31
N PRO A 321 -73.25 82.55 11.58
CA PRO A 321 -72.31 81.87 12.49
C PRO A 321 -70.84 81.86 12.02
N SER A 322 -69.90 81.85 12.96
CA SER A 322 -68.46 82.00 12.76
C SER A 322 -67.79 80.95 11.87
N TRP A 323 -68.35 79.74 11.74
CA TRP A 323 -67.82 78.66 10.90
C TRP A 323 -68.05 78.86 9.38
N ARG A 324 -68.74 79.95 8.99
CA ARG A 324 -68.91 80.38 7.58
C ARG A 324 -68.05 81.58 7.18
N GLN A 325 -67.15 82.08 8.05
CA GLN A 325 -66.17 83.09 7.66
C GLN A 325 -65.04 82.45 6.84
N GLY A 326 -64.99 82.71 5.53
CA GLY A 326 -63.85 82.32 4.66
C GLY A 326 -64.19 81.56 3.38
N MET A 327 -65.46 81.33 3.06
CA MET A 327 -65.88 80.88 1.73
C MET A 327 -66.37 82.07 0.90
N THR A 328 -65.43 82.74 0.23
CA THR A 328 -65.48 83.34 -1.12
C THR A 328 -64.12 83.94 -1.43
#